data_AF-A0A934KAV4-F1
#
_entry.id   AF-A0A934KAV4-F1
#
_cell.length_a   1.000
_cell.length_b   1.000
_cell.length_c   1.000
_cell.angle_alpha   90.00
_cell.angle_beta   90.00
_cell.angle_gamma   90.00
#
_symmetry.space_group_name_H-M   'P 1'
#
loop_
_entity.id
_entity.type
_entity.pdbx_description
1 polymer ?
#
loop_
_entity_poly.entity_id
_entity_poly.type
_entity_poly.pdbx_seq_one_letter_code
_entity_poly.pdbx_strand_id
1 'polypeptide(L)'
;MNSAGSRIRTYDRSLLLSGPKRNDVLDLREVNQYGRDSFGDPDYVSIYGLTPAEWYARGVRMLGRTAVECTRDRLAELVASDISAVARTAPAVSGSVVIDPFAGSGNTLYWIRRRVGAGSGIGFELDAAVLAATRRNLAIVGLDIELLHEDYETGLRALRIAQDQLLIAFVAPPWGDALSRESGLDLRRTQPPVAGVVDFFATTFPRHRLLIGIQVHETVDPDTVADVTSKFDWSTLKIYETDPPGRNHGLLLGTRGWTAGAESLQSPERMEEE
;
A
#
# COMPACT_ATOMS: atom_id res chain seq x y z
N MET A 1 47.48 -20.74 -4.11
CA MET A 1 46.37 -20.35 -3.21
C MET A 1 45.69 -19.14 -3.82
N ASN A 2 44.63 -19.35 -4.58
CA ASN A 2 43.85 -18.25 -5.16
C ASN A 2 42.84 -17.79 -4.11
N SER A 3 43.12 -16.64 -3.50
CA SER A 3 42.14 -15.87 -2.73
C SER A 3 41.04 -15.44 -3.69
N ALA A 4 39.98 -16.23 -3.80
CA ALA A 4 38.74 -15.80 -4.42
C ALA A 4 38.21 -14.62 -3.59
N GLY A 5 38.40 -13.41 -4.11
CA GLY A 5 37.79 -12.21 -3.55
C GLY A 5 36.29 -12.44 -3.49
N SER A 6 35.76 -12.72 -2.30
CA SER A 6 34.33 -12.70 -2.02
C SER A 6 33.83 -11.32 -2.39
N ARG A 7 33.27 -11.16 -3.59
CA ARG A 7 32.52 -9.95 -3.93
C ARG A 7 31.50 -9.75 -2.81
N ILE A 8 31.56 -8.61 -2.15
CA ILE A 8 30.57 -8.24 -1.13
C ILE A 8 29.22 -8.34 -1.83
N ARG A 9 28.35 -9.22 -1.35
CA ARG A 9 27.04 -9.45 -1.94
C ARG A 9 26.16 -8.26 -1.60
N THR A 10 25.85 -7.44 -2.59
CA THR A 10 24.89 -6.34 -2.46
C THR A 10 23.49 -6.90 -2.25
N TYR A 11 22.79 -6.40 -1.23
CA TYR A 11 21.37 -6.66 -1.01
C TYR A 11 20.56 -5.60 -1.77
N ASP A 12 20.16 -5.94 -2.98
CA ASP A 12 19.39 -5.06 -3.85
C ASP A 12 18.07 -5.70 -4.31
N ARG A 13 17.31 -4.95 -5.10
CA ARG A 13 16.08 -5.42 -5.74
C ARG A 13 16.31 -6.68 -6.57
N SER A 14 17.44 -6.81 -7.28
CA SER A 14 17.69 -7.99 -8.12
C SER A 14 17.80 -9.25 -7.26
N LEU A 15 18.56 -9.19 -6.17
CA LEU A 15 18.73 -10.32 -5.25
C LEU A 15 17.41 -10.71 -4.57
N LEU A 16 16.66 -9.73 -4.09
CA LEU A 16 15.50 -9.94 -3.22
C LEU A 16 14.18 -10.11 -3.95
N LEU A 17 14.02 -9.59 -5.18
CA LEU A 17 12.77 -9.71 -5.93
C LEU A 17 12.78 -10.80 -6.99
N SER A 18 13.90 -10.92 -7.71
CA SER A 18 14.05 -11.87 -8.84
C SER A 18 15.10 -12.95 -8.57
N GLY A 19 15.88 -12.79 -7.51
CA GLY A 19 17.03 -13.61 -7.21
C GLY A 19 16.73 -14.74 -6.22
N PRO A 20 17.78 -15.46 -5.79
CA PRO A 20 17.63 -16.64 -4.92
C PRO A 20 17.06 -16.33 -3.54
N LYS A 21 17.02 -15.05 -3.12
CA LYS A 21 16.47 -14.64 -1.82
C LYS A 21 14.98 -14.26 -1.88
N ARG A 22 14.34 -14.39 -3.04
CA ARG A 22 12.94 -13.97 -3.26
C ARG A 22 11.96 -14.50 -2.23
N ASN A 23 12.03 -15.79 -1.95
CA ASN A 23 11.09 -16.50 -1.08
C ASN A 23 11.72 -16.90 0.26
N ASP A 24 12.95 -16.43 0.54
CA ASP A 24 13.59 -16.66 1.82
C ASP A 24 13.01 -15.70 2.85
N VAL A 25 12.79 -16.19 4.07
CA VAL A 25 12.61 -15.31 5.24
C VAL A 25 13.96 -14.67 5.52
N LEU A 26 14.00 -13.34 5.44
CA LEU A 26 15.23 -12.62 5.72
C LEU A 26 15.56 -12.70 7.22
N ASP A 27 16.84 -12.58 7.56
CA ASP A 27 17.27 -12.23 8.92
C ASP A 27 17.43 -10.70 9.09
N LEU A 28 17.60 -10.24 10.34
CA LEU A 28 17.72 -8.81 10.65
C LEU A 28 18.91 -8.15 9.93
N ARG A 29 20.02 -8.88 9.79
CA ARG A 29 21.19 -8.37 9.08
C ARG A 29 20.88 -8.18 7.60
N GLU A 30 20.19 -9.13 6.97
CA GLU A 30 19.81 -9.06 5.55
C GLU A 30 18.86 -7.89 5.28
N VAL A 31 17.88 -7.65 6.16
CA VAL A 31 16.98 -6.48 6.07
C VAL A 31 17.74 -5.17 6.21
N ASN A 32 18.58 -5.05 7.25
CA ASN A 32 19.38 -3.85 7.47
C ASN A 32 20.36 -3.60 6.32
N GLN A 33 20.94 -4.67 5.75
CA GLN A 33 21.85 -4.57 4.62
C GLN A 33 21.12 -4.10 3.37
N TYR A 34 19.90 -4.59 3.10
CA TYR A 34 19.07 -4.08 2.01
C TYR A 34 18.79 -2.59 2.12
N GLY A 35 18.39 -2.13 3.32
CA GLY A 35 18.17 -0.70 3.57
C GLY A 35 19.42 0.14 3.30
N ARG A 36 20.58 -0.28 3.82
CA ARG A 36 21.87 0.40 3.58
C ARG A 36 22.24 0.43 2.10
N ASP A 37 22.22 -0.73 1.43
CA ASP A 37 22.69 -0.88 0.06
C ASP A 37 21.80 -0.17 -0.96
N SER A 38 20.49 -0.15 -0.71
CA SER A 38 19.51 0.40 -1.67
C SER A 38 19.11 1.85 -1.40
N PHE A 39 19.16 2.29 -0.13
CA PHE A 39 18.62 3.58 0.32
C PHE A 39 19.53 4.35 1.27
N GLY A 40 20.66 3.79 1.70
CA GLY A 40 21.57 4.44 2.64
C GLY A 40 21.10 4.44 4.10
N ASP A 41 20.02 3.71 4.41
CA ASP A 41 19.38 3.71 5.73
C ASP A 41 19.08 2.27 6.20
N PRO A 42 19.71 1.76 7.28
CA PRO A 42 19.42 0.42 7.79
C PRO A 42 17.98 0.23 8.27
N ASP A 43 17.32 1.29 8.70
CA ASP A 43 15.96 1.24 9.26
C ASP A 43 14.88 1.49 8.19
N TYR A 44 15.31 1.58 6.92
CA TYR A 44 14.44 1.89 5.80
C TYR A 44 13.23 0.96 5.69
N VAL A 45 13.37 -0.33 6.02
CA VAL A 45 12.27 -1.32 6.02
C VAL A 45 11.49 -1.30 7.35
N SER A 46 11.06 -0.12 7.77
CA SER A 46 10.16 0.05 8.91
C SER A 46 8.72 -0.27 8.51
N ILE A 47 8.04 -1.07 9.33
CA ILE A 47 6.65 -1.51 9.13
C ILE A 47 5.88 -1.54 10.45
N TYR A 48 4.57 -1.25 10.37
CA TYR A 48 3.62 -1.18 11.48
C TYR A 48 3.96 -0.17 12.58
N GLY A 49 4.77 0.84 12.26
CA GLY A 49 5.31 1.82 13.21
C GLY A 49 6.50 1.30 14.01
N LEU A 50 7.26 0.34 13.45
CA LEU A 50 8.40 -0.31 14.10
C LEU A 50 9.61 -0.34 13.17
N THR A 51 10.79 -0.07 13.72
CA THR A 51 12.07 -0.26 13.03
C THR A 51 12.37 -1.76 12.83
N PRO A 52 13.25 -2.13 11.89
CA PRO A 52 13.75 -3.51 11.73
C PRO A 52 14.09 -4.21 13.04
N ALA A 53 14.88 -3.56 13.90
CA ALA A 53 15.26 -4.15 15.17
C ALA A 53 14.04 -4.46 16.07
N GLU A 54 13.09 -3.52 16.17
CA GLU A 54 11.91 -3.66 17.01
C GLU A 54 10.96 -4.74 16.51
N TRP A 55 10.63 -4.75 15.21
CA TRP A 55 9.72 -5.75 14.70
C TRP A 55 10.36 -7.15 14.70
N TYR A 56 11.68 -7.28 14.47
CA TYR A 56 12.36 -8.57 14.63
C TYR A 56 12.28 -9.08 16.07
N ALA A 57 12.49 -8.20 17.05
CA ALA A 57 12.43 -8.52 18.46
C ALA A 57 11.02 -8.97 18.89
N ARG A 58 9.97 -8.43 18.26
CA ARG A 58 8.58 -8.87 18.47
C ARG A 58 8.19 -10.15 17.72
N GLY A 59 9.08 -10.68 16.88
CA GLY A 59 8.85 -11.92 16.13
C GLY A 59 8.27 -11.72 14.72
N VAL A 60 8.12 -10.48 14.25
CA VAL A 60 7.72 -10.18 12.86
C VAL A 60 8.80 -10.70 11.91
N ARG A 61 8.40 -11.27 10.78
CA ARG A 61 9.31 -11.83 9.76
C ARG A 61 8.83 -11.49 8.36
N MET A 62 9.76 -11.29 7.43
CA MET A 62 9.44 -10.85 6.08
C MET A 62 10.21 -11.66 5.03
N LEU A 63 9.54 -11.95 3.92
CA LEU A 63 10.17 -12.57 2.75
C LEU A 63 10.98 -11.53 1.96
N GLY A 64 12.03 -11.97 1.28
CA GLY A 64 12.88 -11.09 0.47
C GLY A 64 12.09 -10.19 -0.49
N ARG A 65 11.16 -10.77 -1.25
CA ARG A 65 10.30 -10.00 -2.17
C ARG A 65 9.46 -8.96 -1.45
N THR A 66 8.91 -9.31 -0.30
CA THR A 66 8.03 -8.45 0.48
C THR A 66 8.79 -7.25 1.03
N ALA A 67 10.08 -7.40 1.37
CA ALA A 67 10.92 -6.27 1.79
C ALA A 67 11.15 -5.24 0.68
N VAL A 68 11.13 -5.68 -0.59
CA VAL A 68 11.24 -4.80 -1.75
C VAL A 68 9.90 -4.13 -2.08
N GLU A 69 8.83 -4.91 -2.05
CA GLU A 69 7.50 -4.54 -2.57
C GLU A 69 6.60 -3.85 -1.55
N CYS A 70 6.86 -4.00 -0.24
CA CYS A 70 5.98 -3.40 0.77
C CYS A 70 6.01 -1.87 0.70
N THR A 71 4.88 -1.25 1.02
CA THR A 71 4.84 0.17 1.34
C THR A 71 5.35 0.35 2.77
N ARG A 72 6.45 1.08 2.94
CA ARG A 72 7.11 1.30 4.22
C ARG A 72 6.39 2.38 5.03
N ASP A 73 6.62 2.42 6.34
CA ASP A 73 5.87 3.25 7.29
C ASP A 73 5.76 4.72 6.88
N ARG A 74 6.88 5.34 6.47
CA ARG A 74 6.87 6.77 6.07
C ARG A 74 5.85 7.06 4.97
N LEU A 75 5.78 6.20 3.95
CA LEU A 75 4.82 6.36 2.85
C LEU A 75 3.42 5.93 3.28
N ALA A 76 3.29 4.82 4.00
CA ALA A 76 2.00 4.31 4.46
C ALA A 76 1.27 5.30 5.39
N GLU A 77 2.00 5.99 6.26
CA GLU A 77 1.45 6.99 7.17
C GLU A 77 0.95 8.25 6.43
N LEU A 78 1.70 8.71 5.41
CA LEU A 78 1.29 9.83 4.57
C LEU A 78 0.02 9.48 3.78
N VAL A 79 0.01 8.30 3.14
CA VAL A 79 -1.16 7.77 2.43
C VAL A 79 -2.37 7.66 3.35
N ALA A 80 -2.19 7.07 4.53
CA ALA A 80 -3.26 6.91 5.51
C ALA A 80 -3.78 8.25 6.04
N SER A 81 -2.91 9.25 6.18
CA SER A 81 -3.31 10.59 6.62
C SER A 81 -4.18 11.30 5.59
N ASP A 82 -3.80 11.25 4.31
CA ASP A 82 -4.60 11.85 3.22
C ASP A 82 -5.93 11.10 3.02
N ILE A 83 -5.92 9.76 3.09
CA ILE A 83 -7.16 8.96 3.07
C ILE A 83 -8.07 9.34 4.25
N SER A 84 -7.51 9.43 5.46
CA SER A 84 -8.29 9.82 6.65
C SER A 84 -8.84 11.25 6.53
N ALA A 85 -8.09 12.17 5.93
CA ALA A 85 -8.55 13.53 5.69
C ALA A 85 -9.75 13.58 4.75
N VAL A 86 -9.70 12.87 3.63
CA VAL A 86 -10.84 12.78 2.71
C VAL A 86 -12.01 12.00 3.33
N ALA A 87 -11.76 10.92 4.06
CA ALA A 87 -12.81 10.14 4.73
C ALA A 87 -13.64 11.00 5.70
N ARG A 88 -13.04 11.97 6.40
CA ARG A 88 -13.75 12.91 7.29
C ARG A 88 -14.73 13.84 6.57
N THR A 89 -14.60 13.99 5.25
CA THR A 89 -15.53 14.80 4.43
C THR A 89 -16.76 14.03 3.97
N ALA A 90 -16.79 12.71 4.18
CA ALA A 90 -17.92 11.90 3.77
C ALA A 90 -19.20 12.33 4.52
N PRO A 91 -20.37 12.34 3.86
CA PRO A 91 -21.65 12.51 4.53
C PRO A 91 -21.84 11.46 5.64
N ALA A 92 -22.73 11.71 6.60
CA ALA A 92 -22.95 10.84 7.76
C ALA A 92 -23.01 9.34 7.40
N VAL A 93 -22.16 8.56 8.05
CA VAL A 93 -22.01 7.10 7.95
C VAL A 93 -22.01 6.48 9.35
N SER A 94 -22.42 5.23 9.47
CA SER A 94 -22.41 4.50 10.76
C SER A 94 -21.03 3.96 11.15
N GLY A 95 -20.09 3.95 10.22
CA GLY A 95 -18.71 3.53 10.42
C GLY A 95 -17.97 3.39 9.09
N SER A 96 -16.78 2.82 9.14
CA SER A 96 -15.94 2.59 7.95
C SER A 96 -15.38 1.17 7.93
N VAL A 97 -15.21 0.63 6.72
CA VAL A 97 -14.49 -0.61 6.44
C VAL A 97 -13.35 -0.29 5.48
N VAL A 98 -12.14 -0.76 5.79
CA VAL A 98 -10.98 -0.60 4.90
C VAL A 98 -10.67 -1.92 4.21
N ILE A 99 -10.45 -1.87 2.90
CA ILE A 99 -10.20 -3.04 2.07
C ILE A 99 -8.90 -2.86 1.27
N ASP A 100 -8.08 -3.90 1.22
CA ASP A 100 -6.91 -3.99 0.36
C ASP A 100 -7.01 -5.26 -0.52
N PRO A 101 -7.28 -5.13 -1.83
CA PRO A 101 -7.35 -6.26 -2.76
C PRO A 101 -5.98 -6.91 -3.03
N PHE A 102 -4.87 -6.28 -2.62
CA PHE A 102 -3.51 -6.74 -2.90
C PHE A 102 -2.62 -6.57 -1.66
N ALA A 103 -3.05 -7.16 -0.54
CA ALA A 103 -2.57 -6.81 0.80
C ALA A 103 -1.05 -6.93 0.96
N GLY A 104 -0.41 -7.96 0.37
CA GLY A 104 1.03 -8.16 0.51
C GLY A 104 1.44 -8.21 1.99
N SER A 105 2.27 -7.24 2.41
CA SER A 105 2.66 -7.07 3.82
C SER A 105 1.56 -6.55 4.75
N GLY A 106 0.43 -6.06 4.24
CA GLY A 106 -0.65 -5.46 5.02
C GLY A 106 -0.28 -4.14 5.71
N ASN A 107 0.90 -3.56 5.46
CA ASN A 107 1.34 -2.35 6.17
C ASN A 107 0.46 -1.15 5.86
N THR A 108 0.13 -0.90 4.58
CA THR A 108 -0.75 0.21 4.21
C THR A 108 -2.15 0.05 4.79
N LEU A 109 -2.70 -1.17 4.71
CA LEU A 109 -3.97 -1.51 5.34
C LEU A 109 -3.96 -1.26 6.86
N TYR A 110 -2.89 -1.65 7.55
CA TYR A 110 -2.67 -1.37 8.97
C TYR A 110 -2.73 0.13 9.27
N TRP A 111 -1.98 0.94 8.51
CA TRP A 111 -1.93 2.39 8.72
C TRP A 111 -3.26 3.07 8.42
N ILE A 112 -3.93 2.71 7.31
CA ILE A 112 -5.23 3.29 6.95
C ILE A 112 -6.27 2.95 8.02
N ARG A 113 -6.39 1.66 8.41
CA ARG A 113 -7.35 1.25 9.44
C ARG A 113 -7.11 1.99 10.75
N ARG A 114 -5.84 2.11 11.18
CA ARG A 114 -5.46 2.85 12.39
C ARG A 114 -5.80 4.33 12.30
N ARG A 115 -5.48 4.99 11.18
CA ARG A 115 -5.61 6.45 11.01
C ARG A 115 -7.06 6.89 10.75
N VAL A 116 -7.86 6.06 10.11
CA VAL A 116 -9.30 6.29 9.91
C VAL A 116 -10.08 5.91 11.17
N GLY A 117 -9.58 4.99 11.99
CA GLY A 117 -10.35 4.41 13.08
C GLY A 117 -11.46 3.48 12.58
N ALA A 118 -11.22 2.78 11.46
CA ALA A 118 -12.21 1.90 10.86
C ALA A 118 -12.48 0.68 11.75
N GLY A 119 -13.75 0.25 11.78
CA GLY A 119 -14.20 -0.88 12.61
C GLY A 119 -13.70 -2.23 12.11
N SER A 120 -13.41 -2.34 10.81
CA SER A 120 -12.87 -3.54 10.19
C SER A 120 -11.84 -3.19 9.11
N GLY A 121 -10.85 -4.07 8.95
CA GLY A 121 -9.90 -4.08 7.84
C GLY A 121 -9.87 -5.46 7.20
N ILE A 122 -9.92 -5.52 5.88
CA ILE A 122 -9.97 -6.77 5.11
C ILE A 122 -8.91 -6.72 4.03
N GLY A 123 -8.02 -7.72 3.98
CA GLY A 123 -6.99 -7.85 2.96
C GLY A 123 -7.09 -9.16 2.18
N PHE A 124 -6.78 -9.10 0.90
CA PHE A 124 -6.71 -10.28 0.03
C PHE A 124 -5.25 -10.54 -0.38
N GLU A 125 -4.80 -11.78 -0.28
CA GLU A 125 -3.46 -12.20 -0.71
C GLU A 125 -3.51 -13.63 -1.28
N LEU A 126 -3.01 -13.79 -2.51
CA LEU A 126 -3.05 -15.05 -3.26
C LEU A 126 -1.84 -15.96 -2.96
N ASP A 127 -0.70 -15.37 -2.60
CA ASP A 127 0.49 -16.13 -2.28
C ASP A 127 0.42 -16.67 -0.85
N ALA A 128 0.34 -17.99 -0.72
CA ALA A 128 0.20 -18.66 0.56
C ALA A 128 1.33 -18.32 1.55
N ALA A 129 2.57 -18.13 1.07
CA ALA A 129 3.71 -17.83 1.92
C ALA A 129 3.67 -16.38 2.42
N VAL A 130 3.33 -15.43 1.54
CA VAL A 130 3.12 -14.03 1.94
C VAL A 130 1.94 -13.92 2.91
N LEU A 131 0.80 -14.53 2.59
CA LEU A 131 -0.38 -14.54 3.46
C LEU A 131 -0.04 -15.08 4.86
N ALA A 132 0.64 -16.22 4.94
CA ALA A 132 0.99 -16.83 6.21
C ALA A 132 1.92 -15.93 7.04
N ALA A 133 2.91 -15.31 6.40
CA ALA A 133 3.80 -14.34 7.05
C ALA A 133 3.03 -13.11 7.53
N THR A 134 2.22 -12.50 6.67
CA THR A 134 1.45 -11.29 6.97
C THR A 134 0.43 -11.53 8.08
N ARG A 135 -0.30 -12.65 8.06
CA ARG A 135 -1.25 -13.02 9.12
C ARG A 135 -0.56 -13.15 10.47
N ARG A 136 0.60 -13.82 10.52
CA ARG A 136 1.40 -13.90 11.76
C ARG A 136 1.85 -12.52 12.22
N ASN A 137 2.34 -11.69 11.31
CA ASN A 137 2.85 -10.36 11.63
C ASN A 137 1.75 -9.42 12.17
N LEU A 138 0.57 -9.41 11.54
CA LEU A 138 -0.58 -8.61 12.00
C LEU A 138 -1.08 -9.05 13.38
N ALA A 139 -1.09 -10.35 13.66
CA ALA A 139 -1.42 -10.87 14.99
C ALA A 139 -0.44 -10.39 16.07
N ILE A 140 0.85 -10.22 15.75
CA ILE A 140 1.86 -9.70 16.68
C ILE A 140 1.63 -8.22 17.00
N VAL A 141 1.21 -7.42 16.02
CA VAL A 141 0.97 -5.98 16.22
C VAL A 141 -0.44 -5.65 16.72
N GLY A 142 -1.29 -6.67 16.88
CA GLY A 142 -2.55 -6.58 17.62
C GLY A 142 -3.65 -5.78 16.91
N LEU A 143 -3.58 -5.61 15.58
CA LEU A 143 -4.63 -4.97 14.81
C LEU A 143 -5.52 -6.04 14.18
N ASP A 144 -6.82 -6.00 14.46
CA ASP A 144 -7.79 -6.94 13.90
C ASP A 144 -8.05 -6.61 12.41
N ILE A 145 -7.26 -7.25 11.56
CA ILE A 145 -7.37 -7.24 10.11
C ILE A 145 -7.59 -8.68 9.65
N GLU A 146 -8.70 -8.90 8.97
CA GLU A 146 -9.01 -10.18 8.34
C GLU A 146 -8.19 -10.32 7.05
N LEU A 147 -7.49 -11.45 6.90
CA LEU A 147 -6.77 -11.78 5.66
C LEU A 147 -7.35 -13.02 5.02
N LEU A 148 -7.79 -12.88 3.77
CA LEU A 148 -8.44 -13.91 2.99
C LEU A 148 -7.47 -14.45 1.91
N HIS A 149 -7.41 -15.79 1.80
CA HIS A 149 -6.62 -16.48 0.79
C HIS A 149 -7.45 -16.70 -0.48
N GLU A 150 -7.95 -15.62 -1.06
CA GLU A 150 -8.84 -15.67 -2.22
C GLU A 150 -8.47 -14.56 -3.19
N ASP A 151 -8.91 -14.71 -4.45
CA ASP A 151 -8.88 -13.58 -5.37
C ASP A 151 -9.85 -12.50 -4.86
N TYR A 152 -9.45 -11.24 -5.04
CA TYR A 152 -10.21 -10.11 -4.49
C TYR A 152 -11.63 -10.05 -5.07
N GLU A 153 -11.88 -10.52 -6.30
CA GLU A 153 -13.22 -10.46 -6.88
C GLU A 153 -14.19 -11.43 -6.22
N THR A 154 -13.78 -12.68 -6.03
CA THR A 154 -14.54 -13.71 -5.32
C THR A 154 -14.81 -13.25 -3.90
N GLY A 155 -13.76 -12.81 -3.21
CA GLY A 155 -13.85 -12.36 -1.84
C GLY A 155 -14.78 -11.16 -1.65
N LEU A 156 -14.63 -10.12 -2.46
CA LEU A 156 -15.49 -8.93 -2.40
C LEU A 156 -16.96 -9.24 -2.65
N ARG A 157 -17.29 -10.16 -3.56
CA ARG A 157 -18.69 -10.60 -3.79
C ARG A 157 -19.28 -11.34 -2.58
N ALA A 158 -18.44 -12.02 -1.80
CA ALA A 158 -18.84 -12.73 -0.60
C ALA A 158 -19.06 -11.79 0.60
N LEU A 159 -18.41 -10.62 0.63
CA LEU A 159 -18.53 -9.68 1.74
C LEU A 159 -19.97 -9.19 1.95
N ARG A 160 -20.29 -8.93 3.22
CA ARG A 160 -21.55 -8.33 3.66
C ARG A 160 -21.22 -7.10 4.50
N ILE A 161 -21.24 -5.94 3.86
CA ILE A 161 -20.94 -4.64 4.47
C ILE A 161 -22.23 -3.83 4.52
N ALA A 162 -22.55 -3.22 5.66
CA ALA A 162 -23.77 -2.44 5.80
C ALA A 162 -23.72 -1.22 4.86
N GLN A 163 -24.85 -0.90 4.22
CA GLN A 163 -24.90 0.11 3.14
C GLN A 163 -24.58 1.53 3.63
N ASP A 164 -24.78 1.79 4.92
CA ASP A 164 -24.52 3.06 5.59
C ASP A 164 -23.09 3.18 6.12
N GLN A 165 -22.22 2.19 5.87
CA GLN A 165 -20.79 2.29 6.15
C GLN A 165 -20.03 2.89 4.94
N LEU A 166 -19.00 3.68 5.23
CA LEU A 166 -18.03 4.13 4.24
C LEU A 166 -17.11 2.95 3.86
N LEU A 167 -16.99 2.66 2.57
CA LEU A 167 -16.04 1.69 2.07
C LEU A 167 -14.79 2.42 1.58
N ILE A 168 -13.64 2.09 2.19
CA ILE A 168 -12.35 2.66 1.84
C ILE A 168 -11.51 1.55 1.20
N ALA A 169 -11.12 1.70 -0.05
CA ALA A 169 -10.24 0.74 -0.73
C ALA A 169 -8.86 1.35 -0.96
N PHE A 170 -7.80 0.61 -0.63
CA PHE A 170 -6.45 0.93 -1.07
C PHE A 170 -6.06 -0.02 -2.20
N VAL A 171 -5.68 0.50 -3.36
CA VAL A 171 -5.45 -0.27 -4.59
C VAL A 171 -4.00 -0.10 -5.02
N ALA A 172 -3.21 -1.15 -4.83
CA ALA A 172 -1.82 -1.23 -5.27
C ALA A 172 -1.54 -2.59 -5.94
N PRO A 173 -2.11 -2.83 -7.14
CA PRO A 173 -1.83 -4.08 -7.86
C PRO A 173 -0.33 -4.17 -8.17
N PRO A 174 0.22 -5.38 -8.33
CA PRO A 174 1.57 -5.56 -8.84
C PRO A 174 1.78 -4.75 -10.13
N TRP A 175 2.78 -3.85 -10.10
CA TRP A 175 3.08 -3.02 -11.26
C TRP A 175 3.74 -3.83 -12.38
N GLY A 176 4.65 -4.76 -12.06
CA GLY A 176 5.32 -5.59 -13.06
C GLY A 176 5.87 -4.77 -14.24
N ASP A 177 5.46 -5.10 -15.45
CA ASP A 177 5.87 -4.42 -16.70
C ASP A 177 5.11 -3.10 -16.97
N ALA A 178 4.21 -2.69 -16.08
CA ALA A 178 3.46 -1.45 -16.17
C ALA A 178 4.31 -0.21 -15.86
N LEU A 179 5.39 -0.37 -15.06
CA LEU A 179 6.33 0.70 -14.76
C LEU A 179 7.58 0.56 -15.64
N SER A 180 7.83 1.55 -16.50
CA SER A 180 9.06 1.62 -17.29
C SER A 180 9.81 2.93 -17.01
N ARG A 181 11.12 2.95 -17.29
CA ARG A 181 11.92 4.18 -17.17
C ARG A 181 11.55 5.25 -18.20
N GLU A 182 11.00 4.85 -19.33
CA GLU A 182 10.73 5.73 -20.46
C GLU A 182 9.33 6.36 -20.37
N SER A 183 8.33 5.54 -20.06
CA SER A 183 6.92 5.94 -20.05
C SER A 183 6.34 6.17 -18.65
N GLY A 184 7.09 5.85 -17.59
CA GLY A 184 6.53 5.80 -16.23
C GLY A 184 5.55 4.64 -16.04
N LEU A 185 4.68 4.78 -15.05
CA LEU A 185 3.62 3.83 -14.69
C LEU A 185 2.40 4.01 -15.61
N ASP A 186 2.04 2.96 -16.33
CA ASP A 186 0.78 2.86 -17.08
C ASP A 186 -0.24 2.03 -16.28
N LEU A 187 -1.25 2.68 -15.71
CA LEU A 187 -2.25 2.02 -14.87
C LEU A 187 -3.10 0.98 -15.62
N ARG A 188 -3.20 1.06 -16.96
CA ARG A 188 -3.92 0.08 -17.79
C ARG A 188 -3.15 -1.24 -17.93
N ARG A 189 -1.83 -1.21 -17.70
CA ARG A 189 -0.94 -2.37 -17.84
C ARG A 189 -0.62 -3.07 -16.52
N THR A 190 -1.08 -2.50 -15.40
CA THR A 190 -1.05 -3.20 -14.09
C THR A 190 -1.84 -4.50 -14.17
N GLN A 191 -1.52 -5.46 -13.31
CA GLN A 191 -2.20 -6.77 -13.30
C GLN A 191 -2.85 -7.02 -11.94
N PRO A 192 -4.17 -6.85 -11.82
CA PRO A 192 -5.14 -6.39 -12.85
C PRO A 192 -5.06 -4.88 -13.14
N PRO A 193 -5.61 -4.41 -14.28
CA PRO A 193 -5.69 -2.98 -14.59
C PRO A 193 -6.50 -2.21 -13.54
N VAL A 194 -5.94 -1.11 -13.02
CA VAL A 194 -6.55 -0.32 -11.93
C VAL A 194 -7.96 0.16 -12.26
N ALA A 195 -8.20 0.64 -13.49
CA ALA A 195 -9.52 1.07 -13.95
C ALA A 195 -10.58 -0.04 -13.78
N GLY A 196 -10.21 -1.29 -14.08
CA GLY A 196 -11.07 -2.46 -13.90
C GLY A 196 -11.35 -2.77 -12.44
N VAL A 197 -10.35 -2.61 -11.55
CA VAL A 197 -10.55 -2.77 -10.10
C VAL A 197 -11.54 -1.73 -9.57
N VAL A 198 -11.42 -0.46 -9.99
CA VAL A 198 -12.34 0.62 -9.59
C VAL A 198 -13.77 0.33 -10.06
N ASP A 199 -13.95 -0.07 -11.32
CA ASP A 199 -15.27 -0.45 -11.85
C ASP A 199 -15.86 -1.65 -11.11
N PHE A 200 -15.01 -2.60 -10.72
CA PHE A 200 -15.41 -3.77 -9.97
C PHE A 200 -15.94 -3.41 -8.56
N PHE A 201 -15.25 -2.52 -7.83
CA PHE A 201 -15.75 -2.01 -6.55
C PHE A 201 -17.11 -1.30 -6.72
N ALA A 202 -17.22 -0.42 -7.72
CA ALA A 202 -18.46 0.32 -7.97
C ALA A 202 -19.63 -0.59 -8.35
N THR A 203 -19.37 -1.65 -9.11
CA THR A 203 -20.39 -2.64 -9.50
C THR A 203 -20.80 -3.52 -8.33
N THR A 204 -19.85 -3.91 -7.49
CA THR A 204 -20.09 -4.78 -6.33
C THR A 204 -20.80 -4.04 -5.19
N PHE A 205 -20.50 -2.75 -5.02
CA PHE A 205 -21.03 -1.91 -3.94
C PHE A 205 -21.74 -0.64 -4.49
N PRO A 206 -22.78 -0.78 -5.32
CA PRO A 206 -23.35 0.34 -6.08
C PRO A 206 -24.09 1.38 -5.24
N ARG A 207 -24.38 1.06 -3.97
CA ARG A 207 -25.07 1.94 -3.02
C ARG A 207 -24.16 2.48 -1.92
N HIS A 208 -22.92 2.02 -1.86
CA HIS A 208 -21.96 2.47 -0.87
C HIS A 208 -21.32 3.77 -1.32
N ARG A 209 -20.93 4.58 -0.33
CA ARG A 209 -19.95 5.64 -0.55
C ARG A 209 -18.57 4.98 -0.63
N LEU A 210 -17.84 5.25 -1.71
CA LEU A 210 -16.52 4.68 -1.95
C LEU A 210 -15.44 5.75 -1.86
N LEU A 211 -14.43 5.55 -1.02
CA LEU A 211 -13.15 6.27 -1.08
C LEU A 211 -12.10 5.28 -1.59
N ILE A 212 -11.49 5.55 -2.73
CA ILE A 212 -10.46 4.70 -3.31
C ILE A 212 -9.15 5.48 -3.35
N GLY A 213 -8.11 4.93 -2.71
CA GLY A 213 -6.74 5.40 -2.83
C GLY A 213 -5.93 4.43 -3.68
N ILE A 214 -5.30 4.93 -4.74
CA ILE A 214 -4.50 4.13 -5.66
C ILE A 214 -3.04 4.55 -5.53
N GLN A 215 -2.16 3.58 -5.26
CA GLN A 215 -0.73 3.86 -5.24
C GLN A 215 -0.21 4.07 -6.66
N VAL A 216 0.53 5.15 -6.87
CA VAL A 216 1.15 5.48 -8.16
C VAL A 216 2.64 5.75 -8.01
N HIS A 217 3.36 5.78 -9.12
CA HIS A 217 4.74 6.25 -9.20
C HIS A 217 4.76 7.75 -9.53
N GLU A 218 5.82 8.48 -9.17
CA GLU A 218 5.94 9.92 -9.48
C GLU A 218 5.88 10.23 -10.98
N THR A 219 6.30 9.27 -11.82
CA THR A 219 6.12 9.31 -13.26
C THR A 219 4.99 8.35 -13.59
N VAL A 220 3.79 8.89 -13.79
CA VAL A 220 2.59 8.13 -14.18
C VAL A 220 2.06 8.70 -15.50
N ASP A 221 1.63 7.81 -16.41
CA ASP A 221 1.06 8.22 -17.69
C ASP A 221 -0.23 9.03 -17.44
N PRO A 222 -0.27 10.32 -17.84
CA PRO A 222 -1.40 11.20 -17.57
C PRO A 222 -2.70 10.73 -18.20
N ASP A 223 -2.65 10.03 -19.35
CA ASP A 223 -3.86 9.51 -20.00
C ASP A 223 -4.49 8.39 -19.15
N THR A 224 -3.66 7.60 -18.47
CA THR A 224 -4.13 6.54 -17.57
C THR A 224 -4.70 7.11 -16.28
N VAL A 225 -4.15 8.24 -15.80
CA VAL A 225 -4.71 8.98 -14.68
C VAL A 225 -6.07 9.55 -15.07
N ALA A 226 -6.19 10.17 -16.25
CA ALA A 226 -7.45 10.74 -16.73
C ALA A 226 -8.57 9.68 -16.89
N ASP A 227 -8.22 8.50 -17.43
CA ASP A 227 -9.16 7.38 -17.53
C ASP A 227 -9.69 6.96 -16.15
N VAL A 228 -8.79 6.80 -15.18
CA VAL A 228 -9.18 6.41 -13.82
C VAL A 228 -9.94 7.52 -13.09
N THR A 229 -9.53 8.79 -13.21
CA THR A 229 -10.19 9.92 -12.54
C THR A 229 -11.60 10.17 -13.05
N SER A 230 -11.87 9.86 -14.32
CA SER A 230 -13.21 9.97 -14.91
C SER A 230 -14.28 9.09 -14.23
N LYS A 231 -13.85 8.09 -13.44
CA LYS A 231 -14.72 7.16 -12.71
C LYS A 231 -15.16 7.67 -11.34
N PHE A 232 -14.68 8.85 -10.91
CA PHE A 232 -14.94 9.43 -9.60
C PHE A 232 -15.73 10.74 -9.71
N ASP A 233 -16.54 11.03 -8.69
CA ASP A 233 -17.24 12.32 -8.55
C ASP A 233 -16.27 13.44 -8.12
N TRP A 234 -15.17 13.05 -7.49
CA TRP A 234 -14.05 13.91 -7.15
C TRP A 234 -12.78 13.08 -7.10
N SER A 235 -11.65 13.66 -7.52
CA SER A 235 -10.35 13.00 -7.44
C SER A 235 -9.21 14.01 -7.32
N THR A 236 -8.07 13.53 -6.86
CA THR A 236 -6.85 14.32 -6.73
C THR A 236 -5.63 13.40 -6.72
N LEU A 237 -4.51 13.90 -7.24
CA LEU A 237 -3.24 13.20 -7.32
C LEU A 237 -2.20 13.93 -6.47
N LYS A 238 -1.51 13.20 -5.61
CA LYS A 238 -0.40 13.72 -4.79
C LYS A 238 0.81 12.81 -4.89
N ILE A 239 1.97 13.39 -5.14
CA ILE A 239 3.26 12.68 -5.10
C ILE A 239 3.97 13.04 -3.79
N TYR A 240 4.56 12.04 -3.13
CA TYR A 240 5.28 12.23 -1.88
C TYR A 240 6.79 12.19 -2.14
N GLU A 241 7.49 13.24 -1.72
CA GLU A 241 8.95 13.33 -1.79
C GLU A 241 9.60 12.61 -0.60
N THR A 242 9.40 11.29 -0.51
CA THR A 242 9.96 10.46 0.56
C THR A 242 11.31 9.85 0.21
N ASP A 243 11.60 9.74 -1.09
CA ASP A 243 12.75 9.05 -1.67
C ASP A 243 13.46 9.97 -2.68
N PRO A 244 14.67 9.59 -3.17
CA PRO A 244 15.32 10.31 -4.24
C PRO A 244 14.45 10.38 -5.51
N PRO A 245 14.59 11.43 -6.35
CA PRO A 245 13.89 11.54 -7.62
C PRO A 245 14.04 10.28 -8.49
N GLY A 246 12.95 9.87 -9.13
CA GLY A 246 12.83 8.61 -9.87
C GLY A 246 12.39 7.40 -9.03
N ARG A 247 12.24 7.55 -7.71
CA ARG A 247 11.77 6.51 -6.78
C ARG A 247 10.58 6.93 -5.92
N ASN A 248 10.07 8.15 -6.08
CA ASN A 248 8.93 8.63 -5.31
C ASN A 248 7.65 7.92 -5.73
N HIS A 249 6.77 7.79 -4.76
CA HIS A 249 5.45 7.21 -4.94
C HIS A 249 4.41 8.27 -4.60
N GLY A 250 3.20 8.06 -5.10
CA GLY A 250 2.08 8.95 -4.86
C GLY A 250 0.81 8.20 -4.56
N LEU A 251 -0.24 8.99 -4.40
CA LEU A 251 -1.59 8.54 -4.16
C LEU A 251 -2.53 9.30 -5.09
N LEU A 252 -3.23 8.55 -5.94
CA LEU A 252 -4.43 9.02 -6.63
C LEU A 252 -5.64 8.68 -5.75
N LEU A 253 -6.29 9.70 -5.21
CA LEU A 253 -7.50 9.57 -4.41
C LEU A 253 -8.73 9.85 -5.27
N GLY A 254 -9.80 9.08 -5.06
CA GLY A 254 -11.08 9.28 -5.72
C GLY A 254 -12.25 8.93 -4.82
N THR A 255 -13.35 9.69 -4.92
CA THR A 255 -14.60 9.44 -4.20
C THR A 255 -15.75 9.13 -5.15
N ARG A 256 -16.66 8.24 -4.73
CA ARG A 256 -17.96 8.00 -5.39
C ARG A 256 -19.09 8.08 -4.38
N GLY A 257 -20.16 8.78 -4.75
CA GLY A 257 -21.31 9.08 -3.91
C GLY A 257 -21.18 10.39 -3.12
N TRP A 258 -20.09 11.14 -3.28
CA TRP A 258 -19.91 12.52 -2.81
C TRP A 258 -18.68 13.17 -3.47
N THR A 259 -18.62 14.50 -3.40
CA THR A 259 -17.47 15.31 -3.82
C THR A 259 -16.77 15.80 -2.55
N ALA A 260 -15.48 15.48 -2.38
CA ALA A 260 -14.71 16.02 -1.25
C ALA A 260 -14.39 17.51 -1.48
N GLY A 261 -14.40 18.31 -0.42
CA GLY A 261 -14.06 19.73 -0.51
C GLY A 261 -12.60 19.95 -0.93
N ALA A 262 -12.32 21.00 -1.70
CA ALA A 262 -10.98 21.31 -2.19
C ALA A 262 -9.94 21.53 -1.06
N GLU A 263 -10.38 21.91 0.14
CA GLU A 263 -9.54 22.14 1.32
C GLU A 263 -9.12 20.85 2.04
N SER A 264 -9.68 19.69 1.65
CA SER A 264 -9.54 18.43 2.40
C SER A 264 -8.12 17.86 2.47
N LEU A 265 -7.19 18.34 1.64
CA LEU A 265 -5.79 17.89 1.60
C LEU A 265 -4.77 19.00 1.87
N GLN A 266 -5.19 20.17 2.35
CA GLN A 266 -4.24 21.17 2.79
C GLN A 266 -3.46 20.60 3.99
N SER A 267 -2.14 20.48 3.81
CA SER A 267 -1.23 20.12 4.91
C SER A 267 -1.53 21.08 6.07
N PRO A 268 -1.65 20.60 7.32
CA PRO A 268 -1.65 21.51 8.44
C PRO A 268 -0.35 22.33 8.32
N GLU A 269 -0.48 23.62 8.07
CA GLU A 269 0.62 24.55 8.24
C GLU A 269 1.24 24.23 9.59
N ARG A 270 2.57 24.16 9.65
CA ARG A 270 3.31 24.00 10.89
C ARG A 270 2.70 24.99 11.87
N MET A 271 1.96 24.49 12.87
CA MET A 271 1.70 25.28 14.06
C MET A 271 3.09 25.46 14.66
N GLU A 272 3.68 26.61 14.35
CA GLU A 272 4.88 27.10 14.99
C GLU A 272 4.63 27.04 16.50
N GLU A 273 5.55 26.37 17.19
CA GLU A 273 5.64 26.38 18.64
C GLU A 273 5.83 27.85 19.08
N GLU A 274 4.83 28.37 19.80
CA GLU A 274 5.04 29.41 20.83
C GLU A 274 5.31 28.75 22.18
#